data_AF-A0A7V3I3S5-F1
#
_entry.id   AF-A0A7V3I3S5-F1
#
_cell.length_a   1.000
_cell.length_b   1.000
_cell.length_c   1.000
_cell.angle_alpha   90.00
_cell.angle_beta   90.00
_cell.angle_gamma   90.00
#
_symmetry.space_group_name_H-M   'P 1'
#
loop_
_entity.id
_entity.type
_entity.pdbx_description
1 polymer ?
#
loop_
_entity_poly.entity_id
_entity_poly.type
_entity_poly.pdbx_seq_one_letter_code
_entity_poly.pdbx_strand_id
1 'polypeptide(L)' 'AGPNHTLPTNGTARFGSALSVDEFVKKSGLLAYSATALRAIAPTVLELAAAEGFDAHANAIRVRTT' A
#
# COMPACT_ATOMS: atom_id res chain seq x y z
N ALA A 1 27.88 -21.46 11.76
CA ALA A 1 26.56 -21.53 11.11
C ALA A 1 26.15 -20.14 10.64
N GLY A 2 25.42 -20.02 9.53
CA GLY A 2 24.97 -18.75 8.91
C GLY A 2 23.59 -18.17 9.29
N PRO A 3 22.64 -18.92 9.88
CA PRO A 3 21.35 -18.35 10.34
C PRO A 3 21.47 -17.42 11.57
N ASN A 4 20.48 -16.53 11.75
CA ASN A 4 20.41 -15.62 12.90
C ASN A 4 19.74 -16.28 14.11
N HIS A 5 20.36 -16.16 15.29
CA HIS A 5 19.83 -16.73 16.54
C HIS A 5 18.87 -15.80 17.30
N THR A 6 18.65 -14.58 16.82
CA THR A 6 17.69 -13.66 17.41
C THR A 6 16.30 -14.03 16.91
N LEU A 7 15.59 -14.81 17.72
CA LEU A 7 14.33 -15.45 17.35
C LEU A 7 13.14 -14.88 18.14
N PRO A 8 11.92 -14.91 17.56
CA PRO A 8 10.69 -14.59 18.29
C PRO A 8 10.42 -15.58 19.42
N THR A 9 10.02 -15.08 20.60
CA THR A 9 9.72 -15.89 21.80
C THR A 9 8.24 -15.75 22.21
N ASN A 10 7.82 -16.41 23.30
CA ASN A 10 6.44 -16.34 23.82
C ASN A 10 5.34 -16.68 22.77
N GLY A 11 5.61 -17.66 21.89
CA GLY A 11 4.68 -18.11 20.85
C GLY A 11 4.58 -17.22 19.60
N THR A 12 5.30 -16.10 19.56
CA THR A 12 5.23 -15.14 18.45
C THR A 12 5.82 -15.66 17.14
N ALA A 13 6.58 -16.76 17.17
CA ALA A 13 7.08 -17.45 15.96
C ALA A 13 5.98 -17.92 14.99
N ARG A 14 4.70 -17.91 15.41
CA ARG A 14 3.55 -18.16 14.53
C ARG A 14 3.30 -17.05 13.51
N PHE A 15 3.78 -15.83 13.77
CA PHE A 15 3.56 -14.65 12.93
C PHE A 15 4.77 -13.71 12.82
N GLY A 16 5.81 -13.91 13.62
CA GLY A 16 7.09 -13.20 13.54
C GLY A 16 8.19 -14.07 12.93
N SER A 17 9.12 -13.41 12.24
CA SER A 17 10.31 -14.03 11.63
C SER A 17 11.53 -13.88 12.53
N ALA A 18 12.55 -14.73 12.32
CA ALA A 18 13.90 -14.49 12.85
C ALA A 18 14.44 -13.14 12.34
N LEU A 19 15.28 -12.48 13.14
CA LEU A 19 15.91 -11.23 12.73
C LEU A 19 16.71 -11.44 11.42
N SER A 20 16.44 -10.59 10.44
CA SER A 20 17.07 -10.59 9.13
C SER A 20 17.54 -9.17 8.78
N VAL A 21 18.02 -8.98 7.55
CA VAL A 21 18.39 -7.65 7.04
C VAL A 21 17.14 -6.80 6.80
N ASP A 22 15.99 -7.41 6.50
CA ASP A 22 14.75 -6.69 6.17
C ASP A 22 14.26 -5.81 7.32
N GLU A 23 14.52 -6.20 8.58
CA GLU A 23 14.19 -5.40 9.76
C GLU A 23 14.92 -4.04 9.80
N PHE A 24 16.01 -3.90 9.05
CA PHE A 24 16.79 -2.67 8.94
C PHE A 24 16.48 -1.89 7.65
N VAL A 25 15.54 -2.36 6.83
CA VAL A 25 15.17 -1.75 5.54
C VAL A 25 13.74 -1.21 5.60
N LYS A 26 13.56 0.05 5.21
CA LYS A 26 12.22 0.61 4.97
C LYS A 26 11.77 0.31 3.55
N LYS A 27 10.67 -0.41 3.39
CA LYS A 27 10.03 -0.69 2.09
C LYS A 27 9.01 0.41 1.79
N SER A 28 9.23 1.19 0.73
CA SER A 28 8.33 2.25 0.27
C SER A 28 7.75 1.88 -1.09
N GLY A 29 6.42 1.83 -1.19
CA GLY A 29 5.74 1.63 -2.47
C GLY A 29 5.75 2.92 -3.30
N LEU A 30 6.12 2.81 -4.58
CA LEU A 30 6.03 3.90 -5.55
C LEU A 30 4.99 3.54 -6.62
N LEU A 31 4.02 4.43 -6.83
CA LEU A 31 2.98 4.24 -7.84
C LEU A 31 2.89 5.50 -8.71
N ALA A 32 2.81 5.28 -10.03
CA ALA A 32 2.67 6.34 -11.02
C ALA A 32 1.63 5.93 -12.06
N TYR A 33 0.80 6.88 -12.48
CA TYR A 33 -0.20 6.69 -13.51
C TYR A 33 0.13 7.53 -14.74
N SER A 34 -0.03 6.93 -15.93
CA SER A 34 -0.21 7.72 -17.13
C SER A 34 -1.59 8.37 -17.12
N ALA A 35 -1.75 9.49 -17.84
CA ALA A 35 -3.05 10.14 -17.94
C ALA A 35 -4.14 9.20 -18.52
N THR A 36 -3.78 8.34 -19.46
CA THR A 36 -4.70 7.35 -20.05
C THR A 36 -5.11 6.29 -19.04
N ALA A 37 -4.16 5.76 -18.25
CA ALA A 37 -4.47 4.80 -17.20
C ALA A 37 -5.33 5.40 -16.09
N LEU A 38 -5.06 6.66 -15.70
CA LEU A 38 -5.87 7.37 -14.71
C LEU A 38 -7.30 7.56 -15.19
N ARG A 39 -7.50 7.98 -16.46
CA ARG A 39 -8.84 8.11 -17.04
C ARG A 39 -9.59 6.78 -17.10
N ALA A 40 -8.88 5.68 -17.38
CA ALA A 40 -9.50 4.35 -17.45
C ALA A 40 -10.02 3.87 -16.09
N ILE A 41 -9.29 4.14 -14.99
CA ILE A 41 -9.69 3.71 -13.64
C ILE A 41 -10.62 4.72 -12.92
N ALA A 42 -10.66 5.96 -13.38
CA ALA A 42 -11.37 7.05 -12.70
C ALA A 42 -12.85 6.76 -12.38
N PRO A 43 -13.66 6.15 -13.27
CA PRO A 43 -15.05 5.83 -12.93
C PRO A 43 -15.18 4.97 -11.67
N THR A 44 -14.36 3.92 -11.55
CA THR A 44 -14.33 3.03 -10.39
C THR A 44 -13.89 3.76 -9.13
N VAL A 45 -12.84 4.59 -9.20
CA VAL A 45 -12.35 5.33 -8.03
C VAL A 45 -13.39 6.34 -7.55
N LEU A 46 -14.10 7.00 -8.46
CA LEU A 46 -15.17 7.94 -8.12
C LEU A 46 -16.37 7.24 -7.48
N GLU A 47 -16.75 6.07 -7.98
CA GLU A 47 -17.83 5.27 -7.40
C GLU A 47 -17.50 4.81 -5.97
N LEU A 48 -16.28 4.30 -5.75
CA LEU A 48 -15.80 3.92 -4.42
C LEU A 48 -15.76 5.13 -3.47
N ALA A 49 -15.19 6.25 -3.91
CA ALA A 49 -15.12 7.46 -3.10
C ALA A 49 -16.52 8.00 -2.75
N ALA A 50 -17.49 7.90 -3.65
CA ALA A 50 -18.87 8.29 -3.38
C ALA A 50 -19.54 7.34 -2.36
N ALA A 51 -19.35 6.02 -2.51
CA ALA A 51 -19.88 5.03 -1.59
C ALA A 51 -19.31 5.16 -0.16
N GLU A 52 -18.05 5.58 -0.03
CA GLU A 52 -17.36 5.78 1.25
C GLU A 52 -17.52 7.20 1.83
N GLY A 53 -18.11 8.14 1.09
CA GLY A 53 -18.28 9.54 1.54
C GLY A 53 -16.98 10.37 1.49
N PHE A 54 -16.05 10.04 0.61
CA PHE A 54 -14.74 10.68 0.47
C PHE A 54 -14.70 11.73 -0.64
N ASP A 55 -15.47 12.81 -0.47
CA ASP A 55 -15.62 13.87 -1.48
C ASP A 55 -14.31 14.53 -1.91
N ALA A 56 -13.37 14.71 -0.97
CA ALA A 56 -12.05 15.29 -1.27
C ALA A 56 -11.22 14.38 -2.19
N HIS A 57 -11.29 13.05 -1.99
CA HIS A 57 -10.61 12.08 -2.83
C HIS A 57 -11.25 12.04 -4.23
N ALA A 58 -12.59 12.01 -4.28
CA ALA A 58 -13.32 12.08 -5.54
C ALA A 58 -12.98 13.36 -6.33
N ASN A 59 -12.87 14.50 -5.63
CA ASN A 59 -12.49 15.77 -6.24
C ASN A 59 -11.08 15.73 -6.82
N ALA A 60 -10.12 15.14 -6.11
CA ALA A 60 -8.76 14.99 -6.60
C ALA A 60 -8.70 14.20 -7.92
N ILE A 61 -9.57 13.21 -8.12
CA ILE A 61 -9.66 12.50 -9.39
C ILE A 61 -10.35 13.37 -10.44
N ARG A 62 -11.53 13.93 -10.14
CA ARG A 62 -12.31 14.75 -11.09
C ARG A 62 -11.47 15.85 -11.73
N VAL A 63 -10.74 16.64 -10.95
CA VAL A 63 -9.93 17.76 -11.50
C VAL A 63 -8.79 17.32 -12.44
N ARG A 64 -8.53 16.02 -12.57
CA ARG A 64 -7.50 15.44 -13.45
C ARG A 64 -8.11 14.66 -14.62
N THR A 65 -9.42 14.41 -14.61
CA THR A 65 -10.11 13.58 -15.60
C THR A 65 -11.28 14.24 -16.29
N THR A 66 -11.75 15.39 -15.80
CA THR A 66 -12.61 16.33 -16.53
C THR A 66 -11.75 17.28 -17.35
#